data_AF-A0A6I7LQ95-F1
#
_entry.id   AF-A0A6I7LQ95-F1
#
_cell.length_a   1.000
_cell.length_b   1.000
_cell.length_c   1.000
_cell.angle_alpha   90.00
_cell.angle_beta   90.00
_cell.angle_gamma   90.00
#
_symmetry.space_group_name_H-M   'P 1'
#
loop_
_entity.id
_entity.type
_entity.pdbx_description
1 polymer ?
#
loop_
_entity_poly.entity_id
_entity_poly.type
_entity_poly.pdbx_seq_one_letter_code
_entity_poly.pdbx_strand_id
1 'polypeptide(L)' 'MKVKFTLTMDDVTVEGNQIDTIILDWTSEVDSNEVLAISQRWITSQNFLTQRMNGLSRVGESSLTIEPLEDF' A
#
# COMPACT_ATOMS: atom_id res chain seq x y z
N MET A 1 -16.88 3.16 6.85
CA MET A 1 -16.26 4.50 6.80
C MET A 1 -15.45 4.60 5.52
N LYS A 2 -15.37 5.79 4.92
CA LYS A 2 -14.52 6.00 3.75
C LYS A 2 -13.10 6.27 4.21
N VAL A 3 -12.13 5.60 3.58
CA VAL A 3 -10.72 5.69 3.97
C VAL A 3 -9.88 5.87 2.72
N LYS A 4 -8.90 6.77 2.78
CA LYS A 4 -7.84 6.91 1.80
C LYS A 4 -6.64 6.07 2.24
N PHE A 5 -6.12 5.28 1.32
CA PHE A 5 -4.87 4.57 1.45
C PHE A 5 -3.86 5.18 0.49
N THR A 6 -2.63 5.36 0.97
CA THR A 6 -1.49 5.84 0.19
C THR A 6 -0.34 4.87 0.43
N LEU A 7 0.06 4.12 -0.59
CA LEU A 7 1.22 3.24 -0.57
C LEU A 7 2.35 3.87 -1.38
N THR A 8 3.45 4.20 -0.71
CA THR A 8 4.68 4.69 -1.33
C THR A 8 5.74 3.61 -1.28
N MET A 9 6.40 3.37 -2.41
CA MET A 9 7.48 2.39 -2.55
C MET A 9 8.64 3.01 -3.30
N ASP A 10 9.84 2.88 -2.76
CA ASP A 10 11.07 3.43 -3.33
C ASP A 10 12.03 2.32 -3.77
N ASP A 11 12.92 2.63 -4.73
CA ASP A 11 13.90 1.71 -5.33
C ASP A 11 13.23 0.42 -5.83
N VAL A 12 12.26 0.59 -6.73
CA VAL A 12 11.37 -0.47 -7.20
C VAL A 12 11.90 -1.06 -8.51
N THR A 13 11.84 -2.38 -8.66
CA THR A 13 12.12 -3.05 -9.94
C THR A 13 10.88 -3.76 -10.46
N VAL A 14 10.39 -3.34 -11.64
CA VAL A 14 9.20 -3.90 -12.31
C VAL A 14 9.57 -4.37 -13.70
N GLU A 15 9.38 -5.66 -13.98
CA GLU A 15 9.71 -6.30 -15.26
C GLU A 15 11.16 -6.04 -15.70
N GLY A 16 12.07 -5.95 -14.73
CA GLY A 16 13.50 -5.66 -14.96
C GLY A 16 13.83 -4.17 -15.13
N ASN A 17 12.83 -3.28 -15.12
CA ASN A 17 13.03 -1.84 -15.17
C ASN A 17 13.12 -1.26 -13.77
N GLN A 18 14.10 -0.39 -13.56
CA GLN A 18 14.24 0.34 -12.30
C GLN A 18 13.33 1.58 -12.31
N ILE A 19 12.54 1.72 -11.25
CA ILE A 19 11.63 2.84 -11.01
C ILE A 19 12.01 3.43 -9.66
N ASP A 20 12.25 4.74 -9.65
CA ASP A 20 12.72 5.44 -8.44
C ASP A 20 11.65 5.36 -7.33
N THR A 21 10.42 5.78 -7.64
CA THR A 21 9.30 5.76 -6.70
C THR A 21 8.00 5.37 -7.38
N ILE A 22 7.18 4.55 -6.72
CA ILE A 22 5.79 4.28 -7.05
C ILE A 22 4.90 4.76 -5.91
N ILE A 23 3.87 5.55 -6.24
CA ILE A 23 2.85 5.99 -5.29
C ILE A 23 1.49 5.46 -5.78
N LEU A 24 0.79 4.74 -4.90
CA LEU A 24 -0.54 4.19 -5.14
C LEU A 24 -1.52 4.81 -4.15
N ASP A 25 -2.42 5.63 -4.67
CA ASP A 25 -3.46 6.29 -3.90
C ASP A 25 -4.83 5.71 -4.28
N TRP A 26 -5.57 5.21 -3.31
CA TRP A 26 -6.93 4.72 -3.54
C TRP A 26 -7.85 4.97 -2.34
N THR A 27 -9.16 5.03 -2.60
CA THR A 27 -10.18 5.14 -1.55
C THR A 27 -10.97 3.85 -1.47
N SER A 28 -11.27 3.39 -0.26
CA SER A 28 -12.14 2.24 -0.04
C SER A 28 -13.18 2.55 1.03
N GLU A 29 -14.36 1.93 0.88
CA GLU A 29 -15.28 1.78 2.00
C GLU A 29 -14.87 0.54 2.79
N VAL A 30 -14.50 0.74 4.05
CA VAL A 30 -14.05 -0.31 4.96
C VAL A 30 -14.62 -0.05 6.35
N ASP A 31 -14.74 -1.08 7.17
CA ASP A 31 -15.04 -0.92 8.59
C ASP A 31 -13.76 -0.72 9.43
N SER A 32 -13.91 -0.27 10.67
CA SER A 32 -12.77 0.02 11.55
C SER A 32 -11.94 -1.22 11.92
N ASN A 33 -12.56 -2.40 12.00
CA ASN A 33 -11.86 -3.66 12.27
C ASN A 33 -11.05 -4.11 11.05
N GLU A 34 -11.57 -3.86 9.85
CA GLU A 34 -10.91 -4.12 8.59
C GLU A 34 -9.69 -3.23 8.39
N VAL A 35 -9.78 -1.94 8.74
CA VAL A 35 -8.62 -1.03 8.79
C VAL A 35 -7.53 -1.58 9.70
N LEU A 36 -7.89 -2.06 10.89
CA LEU A 36 -6.95 -2.65 11.83
C LEU A 36 -6.32 -3.94 11.28
N ALA A 37 -7.11 -4.79 10.62
CA ALA A 37 -6.59 -5.99 9.99
C ALA A 37 -5.62 -5.68 8.84
N ILE A 38 -5.90 -4.66 8.03
CA ILE A 38 -5.02 -4.20 6.95
C ILE A 38 -3.71 -3.66 7.51
N SER A 39 -3.76 -2.83 8.56
CA SER A 39 -2.55 -2.27 9.18
C SER A 39 -1.68 -3.36 9.82
N GLN A 40 -2.29 -4.35 10.51
CA GLN A 40 -1.57 -5.50 11.04
C GLN A 40 -0.93 -6.35 9.95
N ARG A 41 -1.65 -6.59 8.84
CA ARG A 41 -1.13 -7.34 7.69
C ARG A 41 0.05 -6.64 7.02
N TRP A 42 -0.01 -5.31 6.91
CA TRP A 42 1.09 -4.50 6.41
C TRP A 42 2.36 -4.65 7.26
N ILE A 43 2.21 -4.59 8.59
CA ILE A 43 3.34 -4.71 9.54
C ILE A 43 3.96 -6.11 9.49
N THR A 44 3.11 -7.15 9.46
CA THR A 44 3.56 -8.55 9.59
C THR A 44 4.09 -9.13 8.29
N SER A 45 3.53 -8.70 7.16
CA SER A 45 4.01 -9.06 5.84
C SER A 45 4.25 -7.73 5.13
N GLN A 46 5.47 -7.21 5.28
CA GLN A 46 5.98 -5.95 4.70
C GLN A 46 5.81 -5.83 3.16
N ASN A 47 5.08 -6.74 2.53
CA ASN A 47 4.95 -6.92 1.10
C ASN A 47 3.63 -7.64 0.69
N PHE A 48 2.59 -7.69 1.53
CA PHE A 48 1.36 -8.40 1.12
C PHE A 48 0.63 -7.72 -0.07
N LEU A 49 0.75 -6.38 -0.17
CA LEU A 49 0.19 -5.62 -1.29
C LEU A 49 1.03 -5.80 -2.56
N THR A 50 2.34 -5.95 -2.39
CA THR A 50 3.28 -6.19 -3.49
C THR A 50 3.19 -7.60 -4.05
N GLN A 51 2.75 -8.59 -3.25
CA GLN A 51 2.41 -9.94 -3.73
C GLN A 51 1.30 -9.96 -4.79
N ARG A 52 0.46 -8.92 -4.86
CA ARG A 52 -0.57 -8.80 -5.90
C ARG A 52 -0.06 -8.11 -7.18
N MET A 53 1.18 -7.60 -7.18
CA MET A 53 1.77 -6.88 -8.30
C MET A 53 2.59 -7.82 -9.17
N ASN A 54 2.08 -8.09 -10.38
CA ASN A 54 2.81 -8.87 -11.36
C ASN A 54 4.04 -8.09 -11.86
N GLY A 55 5.14 -8.80 -12.06
CA GLY A 55 6.39 -8.23 -12.56
C GLY A 55 7.23 -7.48 -11.52
N LEU A 56 6.70 -7.26 -10.31
CA LEU A 56 7.44 -6.65 -9.21
C LEU A 56 8.45 -7.65 -8.63
N SER A 57 9.74 -7.35 -8.76
CA SER A 57 10.82 -8.24 -8.33
C SER A 57 11.61 -7.71 -7.14
N ARG A 58 11.56 -6.40 -6.87
CA ARG A 58 12.24 -5.76 -5.74
C ARG A 58 11.52 -4.50 -5.31
N VAL A 59 11.48 -4.28 -4.00
CA VAL A 59 11.09 -3.02 -3.33
C VAL A 59 12.15 -2.74 -2.28
N GLY A 60 12.65 -1.50 -2.24
CA GLY A 60 13.58 -1.04 -1.21
C GLY A 60 12.81 -0.70 0.06
N GLU A 61 12.45 0.58 0.20
CA GLU A 61 11.65 1.08 1.31
C GLU A 61 10.18 1.18 0.90
N SER A 62 9.27 0.97 1.85
CA SER A 62 7.84 1.18 1.62
C SER A 62 7.12 1.68 2.85
N SER A 63 6.09 2.49 2.61
CA SER A 63 5.23 3.03 3.65
C SER A 63 3.76 2.98 3.22
N LEU A 64 2.88 2.70 4.18
CA LEU A 64 1.44 2.72 4.00
C LEU A 64 0.83 3.74 4.95
N THR A 65 0.18 4.75 4.39
CA THR A 65 -0.60 5.73 5.13
C THR A 65 -2.09 5.41 4.96
N ILE A 66 -2.83 5.51 6.07
CA ILE A 66 -4.26 5.22 6.12
C ILE A 66 -4.95 6.41 6.78
N GLU A 67 -5.83 7.08 6.05
CA GLU A 67 -6.48 8.32 6.48
C GLU A 67 -8.00 8.16 6.39
N PRO A 68 -8.76 8.37 7.48
CA PRO A 68 -10.21 8.46 7.39
C PRO A 68 -10.58 9.67 6.52
N LEU A 69 -11.48 9.47 5.57
CA LEU A 69 -12.10 10.57 4.84
C LEU A 69 -13.36 10.94 5.63
N GLU A 70 -13.33 12.08 6.30
CA GLU A 70 -14.53 12.64 6.92
C GLU A 70 -15.55 12.96 5.81
N ASP A 71 -16.76 12.44 5.96
CA ASP A 71 -17.90 12.89 5.15
C ASP A 71 -18.27 14.29 5.65
N PHE A 72 -17.92 15.33 4.86
CA PHE A 72 -18.33 16.72 5.09
C PHE A 72 -19.80 16.95 4.70
#